data_AF-A0A4S3ZVD5-F1
#
_entry.id   AF-A0A4S3ZVD5-F1
#
_cell.length_a   1.000
_cell.length_b   1.000
_cell.length_c   1.000
_cell.angle_alpha   90.00
_cell.angle_beta   90.00
_cell.angle_gamma   90.00
#
_symmetry.space_group_name_H-M   'P 1'
#
loop_
_entity.id
_entity.type
_entity.pdbx_description
1 polymer ?
#
loop_
_entity_poly.entity_id
_entity_poly.type
_entity_poly.pdbx_seq_one_letter_code
_entity_poly.pdbx_strand_id
1 'polypeptide(L)'
;MERHDCWRFANYILQRLLHISKPKTSLSRRVHPCLECGFMHAKARLIDLDNGQLIIYRFQLNWSRYIMIETDLSTSEAQAIMDSLRRIVQALRRASTQYEGFTSAQIFVLRTLETCEGASVNDLAALTHTHQSTASEMVAKLEANGLLERRTAKDDRRRVELYLSAAGRKVVRDQARTPQEELIDAIAALSSENRTALAQGLKALTEAANLSEAVPQLFFEGSNP
;
A
#
# COMPACT_ATOMS: atom_id res chain seq x y z
N MET A 1 3.94 -52.51 6.49
CA MET A 1 5.25 -51.95 6.11
C MET A 1 5.68 -51.00 7.22
N GLU A 2 6.87 -51.19 7.80
CA GLU A 2 7.33 -50.46 8.99
C GLU A 2 7.65 -48.99 8.67
N ARG A 3 7.59 -48.09 9.67
CA ARG A 3 7.82 -46.63 9.52
C ARG A 3 9.14 -46.28 8.79
N HIS A 4 10.10 -47.20 8.79
CA HIS A 4 11.41 -47.06 8.16
C HIS A 4 11.33 -47.00 6.62
N ASP A 5 10.39 -47.73 6.01
CA ASP A 5 10.24 -47.77 4.54
C ASP A 5 9.56 -46.50 4.00
N CYS A 6 8.69 -45.89 4.81
CA CYS A 6 8.03 -44.61 4.52
C CYS A 6 9.04 -43.46 4.38
N TRP A 7 10.05 -43.43 5.26
CA TRP A 7 11.10 -42.42 5.24
C TRP A 7 11.99 -42.59 3.99
N ARG A 8 12.31 -43.82 3.62
CA ARG A 8 13.11 -44.13 2.41
C ARG A 8 12.39 -43.74 1.13
N PHE A 9 11.08 -43.99 1.02
CA PHE A 9 10.31 -43.65 -0.17
C PHE A 9 10.15 -42.13 -0.36
N ALA A 10 9.82 -41.40 0.71
CA ALA A 10 9.77 -39.93 0.67
C ALA A 10 11.15 -39.32 0.33
N ASN A 11 12.22 -39.89 0.90
CA ASN A 11 13.59 -39.45 0.60
C ASN A 11 13.99 -39.76 -0.85
N TYR A 12 13.55 -40.89 -1.41
CA TYR A 12 13.79 -41.27 -2.82
C TYR A 12 13.10 -40.32 -3.80
N ILE A 13 11.82 -39.97 -3.58
CA ILE A 13 11.11 -38.97 -4.40
C ILE A 13 11.82 -37.61 -4.31
N LEU A 14 12.18 -37.18 -3.11
CA LEU A 14 12.92 -35.93 -2.91
C LEU A 14 14.27 -35.95 -3.64
N GLN A 15 15.03 -37.05 -3.60
CA GLN A 15 16.30 -37.18 -4.32
C GLN A 15 16.12 -37.13 -5.84
N ARG A 16 15.09 -37.77 -6.40
CA ARG A 16 14.82 -37.70 -7.85
C ARG A 16 14.41 -36.31 -8.32
N LEU A 17 13.61 -35.57 -7.53
CA LEU A 17 13.20 -34.21 -7.87
C LEU A 17 14.38 -33.22 -7.82
N LEU A 18 15.38 -33.48 -6.96
CA LEU A 18 16.60 -32.68 -6.89
C LEU A 18 17.53 -32.90 -8.08
N HIS A 19 17.55 -34.11 -8.66
CA HIS A 19 18.30 -34.35 -9.90
C HIS A 19 17.74 -33.58 -11.11
N ILE A 20 16.49 -33.09 -11.02
CA ILE A 20 15.85 -32.26 -12.06
C ILE A 20 16.16 -30.77 -11.86
N SER A 21 16.55 -30.34 -10.65
CA SER A 21 16.85 -28.95 -10.31
C SER A 21 18.36 -28.68 -10.27
N LYS A 22 18.75 -27.47 -10.72
CA LYS A 22 20.12 -27.04 -11.09
C LYS A 22 21.24 -27.41 -10.09
N PRO A 23 22.52 -27.54 -10.57
CA PRO A 23 23.66 -28.06 -9.80
C PRO A 23 24.14 -27.23 -8.60
N LYS A 24 23.59 -26.04 -8.36
CA LYS A 24 23.94 -25.17 -7.21
C LYS A 24 22.72 -24.82 -6.37
N THR A 25 22.22 -25.78 -5.59
CA THR A 25 21.08 -25.57 -4.68
C THR A 25 21.41 -25.98 -3.26
N SER A 26 21.00 -25.18 -2.27
CA SER A 26 21.03 -25.58 -0.84
C SER A 26 19.64 -26.04 -0.40
N LEU A 27 19.58 -27.06 0.46
CA LEU A 27 18.35 -27.78 0.74
C LEU A 27 18.11 -28.03 2.23
N SER A 28 16.96 -27.57 2.73
CA SER A 28 16.46 -27.87 4.08
C SER A 28 15.19 -28.70 3.97
N ARG A 29 15.14 -29.87 4.63
CA ARG A 29 14.00 -30.79 4.60
C ARG A 29 13.37 -30.93 5.98
N ARG A 30 12.04 -30.89 6.05
CA ARG A 30 11.28 -31.29 7.25
C ARG A 30 10.14 -32.20 6.83
N VAL A 31 10.09 -33.40 7.40
CA VAL A 31 9.04 -34.39 7.18
C VAL A 31 8.43 -34.69 8.55
N HIS A 32 7.11 -34.52 8.66
CA HIS A 32 6.39 -34.82 9.89
C HIS A 32 5.13 -35.65 9.56
N PRO A 33 4.87 -36.73 10.31
CA PRO A 33 3.60 -37.44 10.20
C PRO A 33 2.48 -36.57 10.78
N CYS A 34 1.38 -36.38 10.04
CA CYS A 34 0.20 -35.72 10.60
C CYS A 34 -0.71 -36.77 11.24
N LEU A 35 -0.86 -36.69 12.56
CA LEU A 35 -1.64 -37.65 13.34
C LEU A 35 -3.16 -37.49 13.15
N GLU A 36 -3.62 -36.34 12.64
CA GLU A 36 -5.05 -36.03 12.47
C GLU A 36 -5.63 -36.58 11.16
N CYS A 37 -4.85 -36.63 10.08
CA CYS A 37 -5.35 -37.01 8.75
C CYS A 37 -4.70 -38.25 8.15
N GLY A 38 -3.75 -38.89 8.85
CA GLY A 38 -3.05 -40.08 8.37
C GLY A 38 -2.11 -39.85 7.18
N PHE A 39 -1.90 -38.59 6.77
CA PHE A 39 -1.02 -38.19 5.68
C PHE A 39 0.39 -37.84 6.17
N MET A 40 1.39 -38.10 5.31
CA MET A 40 2.73 -37.54 5.50
C MET A 40 2.80 -36.17 4.83
N HIS A 41 3.18 -35.17 5.61
CA HIS A 41 3.48 -33.84 5.10
C HIS A 41 5.00 -33.70 4.98
N ALA A 42 5.48 -33.53 3.75
CA ALA A 42 6.88 -33.24 3.50
C ALA A 42 7.01 -31.79 3.01
N LYS A 43 7.93 -31.05 3.61
CA LYS A 43 8.31 -29.71 3.20
C LYS A 43 9.77 -29.72 2.80
N ALA A 44 10.04 -29.42 1.54
CA ALA A 44 11.40 -29.18 1.05
C ALA A 44 11.55 -27.68 0.75
N ARG A 45 12.66 -27.11 1.21
CA ARG A 45 13.09 -25.76 0.87
C ARG A 45 14.35 -25.86 0.02
N LEU A 46 14.26 -25.41 -1.22
CA LEU A 46 15.38 -25.30 -2.14
C LEU A 46 15.74 -23.83 -2.30
N ILE A 47 17.01 -23.48 -2.13
CA ILE A 47 17.52 -22.15 -2.45
C ILE A 47 18.41 -22.32 -3.67
N ASP A 48 18.03 -21.70 -4.79
CA ASP A 48 18.91 -21.51 -5.94
C ASP A 48 20.02 -20.53 -5.53
N LEU A 49 21.26 -21.00 -5.54
CA LEU A 49 22.42 -20.23 -5.07
C LEU A 49 22.92 -19.23 -6.11
N ASP A 50 22.48 -19.31 -7.37
CA ASP A 50 22.90 -18.38 -8.42
C ASP A 50 22.04 -17.10 -8.43
N ASN A 51 20.74 -17.17 -8.06
CA ASN A 51 19.83 -16.01 -8.04
C ASN A 51 19.14 -15.74 -6.68
N GLY A 52 19.38 -16.56 -5.66
CA GLY A 52 18.78 -16.40 -4.33
C GLY A 52 17.30 -16.80 -4.22
N GLN A 53 16.75 -17.46 -5.25
CA GLN A 53 15.35 -17.89 -5.29
C GLN A 53 15.09 -19.04 -4.30
N LEU A 54 14.15 -18.86 -3.37
CA LEU A 54 13.75 -19.88 -2.41
C LEU A 54 12.51 -20.64 -2.91
N ILE A 55 12.65 -21.79 -3.53
CA ILE A 55 11.51 -22.61 -3.92
C ILE A 55 11.07 -23.49 -2.74
N ILE A 56 9.81 -23.38 -2.31
CA ILE A 56 9.25 -24.24 -1.25
C ILE A 56 8.28 -25.23 -1.87
N TYR A 57 8.66 -26.50 -1.84
CA TYR A 57 7.76 -27.58 -2.19
C TYR A 57 7.03 -28.06 -0.93
N ARG A 58 5.70 -28.06 -1.00
CA ARG A 58 4.83 -28.71 -0.02
C ARG A 58 4.20 -29.94 -0.66
N PHE A 59 4.40 -31.08 -0.02
CA PHE A 59 3.82 -32.33 -0.46
C PHE A 59 2.84 -32.83 0.59
N GLN A 60 1.62 -33.13 0.14
CA GLN A 60 0.70 -33.99 0.87
C GLN A 60 0.70 -35.35 0.18
N LEU A 61 1.22 -36.36 0.88
CA LEU A 61 1.30 -37.72 0.36
C LEU A 61 0.10 -38.52 0.87
N ASN A 62 -0.85 -38.81 -0.03
CA ASN A 62 -1.86 -39.86 0.14
C ASN A 62 -1.41 -41.12 -0.61
N TRP A 63 -1.59 -42.28 -0.01
CA TRP A 63 -1.13 -43.59 -0.52
C TRP A 63 -1.70 -43.98 -1.89
N SER A 64 -2.74 -43.29 -2.40
CA SER A 64 -3.37 -43.56 -3.68
C SER A 64 -3.33 -42.40 -4.70
N ARG A 65 -2.86 -41.20 -4.32
CA ARG A 65 -2.77 -40.04 -5.24
C ARG A 65 -1.82 -38.98 -4.70
N TYR A 66 -0.88 -38.56 -5.54
CA TYR A 66 0.02 -37.46 -5.27
C TYR A 66 -0.53 -36.18 -5.93
N ILE A 67 -0.53 -35.06 -5.19
CA ILE A 67 -0.78 -33.72 -5.72
C ILE A 67 0.51 -32.92 -5.53
N MET A 68 1.17 -32.54 -6.63
CA MET A 68 2.27 -31.60 -6.63
C MET A 68 1.67 -30.19 -6.50
N ILE A 69 1.97 -29.50 -5.42
CA ILE A 69 1.75 -28.05 -5.36
C ILE A 69 3.14 -27.44 -5.44
N GLU A 70 3.52 -27.05 -6.65
CA GLU A 70 4.68 -26.21 -6.87
C GLU A 70 4.31 -24.80 -6.43
N THR A 71 4.89 -24.35 -5.31
CA THR A 71 4.81 -22.96 -4.88
C THR A 71 6.19 -22.36 -5.04
N ASP A 72 6.38 -21.69 -6.17
CA ASP A 72 7.56 -20.87 -6.40
C ASP A 72 7.55 -19.72 -5.38
N LEU A 73 8.54 -19.74 -4.48
CA LEU A 73 8.82 -18.67 -3.52
C LEU A 73 10.15 -18.00 -3.87
N SER A 74 10.41 -17.77 -5.18
CA SER A 74 11.02 -16.49 -5.53
C SER A 74 10.31 -15.43 -4.69
N THR A 75 11.06 -14.53 -4.07
CA THR A 75 10.40 -13.39 -3.42
C THR A 75 9.75 -12.67 -4.58
N SER A 76 8.49 -13.01 -4.85
CA SER A 76 7.85 -12.66 -6.10
C SER A 76 7.89 -11.14 -6.15
N GLU A 77 8.03 -10.57 -7.33
CA GLU A 77 7.93 -9.12 -7.49
C GLU A 77 6.67 -8.61 -6.76
N ALA A 78 5.60 -9.42 -6.74
CA ALA A 78 4.41 -9.24 -5.91
C ALA A 78 4.68 -9.15 -4.39
N GLN A 79 5.52 -9.99 -3.79
CA GLN A 79 5.89 -9.89 -2.37
C GLN A 79 6.65 -8.58 -2.08
N ALA A 80 7.60 -8.20 -2.93
CA ALA A 80 8.34 -6.94 -2.76
C ALA A 80 7.44 -5.71 -2.90
N ILE A 81 6.51 -5.74 -3.86
CA ILE A 81 5.47 -4.71 -4.04
C ILE A 81 4.57 -4.67 -2.80
N MET A 82 4.07 -5.81 -2.33
CA MET A 82 3.19 -5.87 -1.16
C MET A 82 3.87 -5.39 0.12
N ASP A 83 5.16 -5.70 0.32
CA ASP A 83 5.91 -5.19 1.47
C ASP A 83 6.14 -3.68 1.38
N SER A 84 6.37 -3.14 0.19
CA SER A 84 6.45 -1.70 -0.05
C SER A 84 5.11 -1.01 0.23
N LEU A 85 3.99 -1.54 -0.28
CA LEU A 85 2.65 -1.04 -0.01
C LEU A 85 2.32 -1.05 1.49
N ARG A 86 2.64 -2.13 2.21
CA ARG A 86 2.44 -2.21 3.67
C ARG A 86 3.23 -1.15 4.42
N ARG A 87 4.49 -0.90 4.04
CA ARG A 87 5.34 0.14 4.64
C ARG A 87 4.75 1.54 4.42
N ILE A 88 4.29 1.83 3.20
CA ILE A 88 3.63 3.10 2.87
C ILE A 88 2.36 3.26 3.71
N VAL A 89 1.46 2.27 3.71
CA VAL A 89 0.20 2.34 4.48
C VAL A 89 0.47 2.50 5.98
N GLN A 90 1.47 1.81 6.52
CA GLN A 90 1.84 1.94 7.93
C GLN A 90 2.39 3.34 8.26
N ALA A 91 3.23 3.90 7.39
CA ALA A 91 3.73 5.27 7.55
C ALA A 91 2.59 6.28 7.51
N LEU A 92 1.69 6.18 6.53
CA LEU A 92 0.52 7.04 6.40
C LEU A 92 -0.36 6.99 7.67
N ARG A 93 -0.62 5.79 8.21
CA ARG A 93 -1.42 5.62 9.44
C ARG A 93 -0.77 6.18 10.70
N ARG A 94 0.56 6.15 10.80
CA ARG A 94 1.26 6.70 11.97
C ARG A 94 1.27 8.22 11.95
N ALA A 95 1.45 8.81 10.79
CA ALA A 95 1.41 10.25 10.63
C ALA A 95 -0.02 10.80 10.80
N SER A 96 -1.06 10.02 10.47
CA SER A 96 -2.47 10.45 10.61
C SER A 96 -2.96 10.66 12.04
N THR A 97 -2.27 10.13 13.07
CA THR A 97 -2.70 10.23 14.48
C THR A 97 -2.11 11.44 15.23
N GLN A 98 -1.44 12.36 14.53
CA GLN A 98 -0.66 13.44 15.15
C GLN A 98 -1.35 14.81 15.14
N TYR A 99 -2.64 14.86 14.79
CA TYR A 99 -3.37 16.12 14.62
C TYR A 99 -4.36 16.32 15.77
N GLU A 100 -4.02 17.23 16.68
CA GLU A 100 -4.87 17.53 17.84
C GLU A 100 -6.19 18.18 17.39
N GLY A 101 -7.30 17.42 17.48
CA GLY A 101 -8.64 17.91 17.20
C GLY A 101 -8.97 18.13 15.72
N PHE A 102 -8.09 17.74 14.81
CA PHE A 102 -8.28 17.88 13.36
C PHE A 102 -7.95 16.58 12.63
N THR A 103 -8.53 16.38 11.46
CA THR A 103 -8.15 15.26 10.59
C THR A 103 -6.96 15.63 9.71
N SER A 104 -6.17 14.65 9.27
CA SER A 104 -5.08 14.91 8.31
C SER A 104 -5.57 15.58 7.03
N ALA A 105 -6.77 15.22 6.56
CA ALA A 105 -7.38 15.83 5.38
C ALA A 105 -7.69 17.33 5.61
N GLN A 106 -8.19 17.70 6.80
CA GLN A 106 -8.42 19.10 7.15
C GLN A 106 -7.12 19.90 7.19
N ILE A 107 -6.08 19.36 7.82
CA ILE A 107 -4.76 20.02 7.87
C ILE A 107 -4.18 20.16 6.46
N PHE A 108 -4.30 19.13 5.62
CA PHE A 108 -3.83 19.15 4.24
C PHE A 108 -4.51 20.24 3.41
N VAL A 109 -5.83 20.38 3.55
CA VAL A 109 -6.61 21.40 2.84
C VAL A 109 -6.24 22.81 3.32
N LEU A 110 -6.10 23.02 4.63
CA LEU A 110 -5.67 24.31 5.18
C LEU A 110 -4.25 24.69 4.71
N ARG A 111 -3.31 23.74 4.70
CA ARG A 111 -1.94 23.94 4.20
C ARG A 111 -1.91 24.21 2.70
N THR A 112 -2.73 23.50 1.93
CA THR A 112 -2.87 23.76 0.49
C THR A 112 -3.34 25.20 0.27
N LEU A 113 -4.39 25.61 0.98
CA LEU A 113 -4.94 26.96 0.88
C LEU A 113 -3.95 28.05 1.33
N GLU A 114 -3.07 27.78 2.31
CA GLU A 114 -2.01 28.70 2.71
C GLU A 114 -1.10 29.09 1.53
N THR A 115 -0.85 28.15 0.61
CA THR A 115 0.00 28.38 -0.57
C THR A 115 -0.74 28.99 -1.77
N CYS A 116 -2.08 28.99 -1.75
CA CYS A 116 -2.93 29.42 -2.87
C CYS A 116 -4.12 30.30 -2.44
N GLU A 117 -3.88 31.27 -1.56
CA GLU A 117 -4.94 32.20 -1.14
C GLU A 117 -5.59 32.91 -2.33
N GLY A 118 -6.91 33.09 -2.26
CA GLY A 118 -7.68 33.61 -3.39
C GLY A 118 -8.16 32.53 -4.38
N ALA A 119 -7.84 31.25 -4.13
CA ALA A 119 -8.35 30.12 -4.89
C ALA A 119 -9.87 29.97 -4.75
N SER A 120 -10.53 29.51 -5.81
CA SER A 120 -11.91 29.05 -5.75
C SER A 120 -12.00 27.63 -5.17
N VAL A 121 -13.21 27.17 -4.85
CA VAL A 121 -13.44 25.77 -4.44
C VAL A 121 -13.02 24.79 -5.55
N ASN A 122 -13.19 25.16 -6.82
CA ASN A 122 -12.77 24.32 -7.95
C ASN A 122 -11.25 24.20 -8.03
N ASP A 123 -10.55 25.32 -7.83
CA ASP A 123 -9.08 25.33 -7.83
C ASP A 123 -8.57 24.47 -6.67
N LEU A 124 -9.17 24.62 -5.48
CA LEU A 124 -8.82 23.81 -4.32
C LEU A 124 -9.08 22.31 -4.54
N ALA A 125 -10.18 21.94 -5.19
CA ALA A 125 -10.47 20.55 -5.55
C ALA A 125 -9.40 19.96 -6.49
N ALA A 126 -8.99 20.73 -7.50
CA ALA A 126 -7.93 20.34 -8.42
C ALA A 126 -6.58 20.16 -7.71
N LEU A 127 -6.20 21.11 -6.83
CA LEU A 127 -4.94 21.09 -6.08
C LEU A 127 -4.88 19.96 -5.05
N THR A 128 -6.02 19.59 -4.49
CA THR A 128 -6.11 18.51 -3.49
C THR A 128 -6.42 17.15 -4.12
N HIS A 129 -6.54 17.09 -5.45
CA HIS A 129 -6.90 15.89 -6.21
C HIS A 129 -8.18 15.21 -5.71
N THR A 130 -9.18 16.01 -5.32
CA THR A 130 -10.48 15.53 -4.84
C THR A 130 -11.61 16.02 -5.74
N HIS A 131 -12.80 15.44 -5.58
CA HIS A 131 -13.98 15.87 -6.30
C HIS A 131 -14.50 17.22 -5.77
N GLN A 132 -15.11 18.03 -6.64
CA GLN A 132 -15.61 19.36 -6.28
C GLN A 132 -16.61 19.32 -5.11
N SER A 133 -17.48 18.31 -5.07
CA SER A 133 -18.44 18.09 -3.98
C SER A 133 -17.73 17.88 -2.64
N THR A 134 -16.71 17.03 -2.62
CA THR A 134 -15.88 16.73 -1.45
C THR A 134 -15.13 17.97 -0.96
N ALA A 135 -14.49 18.71 -1.87
CA ALA A 135 -13.86 19.99 -1.54
C ALA A 135 -14.86 20.99 -0.97
N SER A 136 -16.06 21.09 -1.55
CA SER A 136 -17.13 22.00 -1.09
C SER A 136 -17.57 21.68 0.33
N GLU A 137 -17.78 20.39 0.65
CA GLU A 137 -18.13 19.94 2.00
C GLU A 137 -17.01 20.22 3.00
N MET A 138 -15.76 19.97 2.63
CA MET A 138 -14.61 20.24 3.49
C MET A 138 -14.48 21.74 3.77
N VAL A 139 -14.64 22.58 2.75
CA VAL A 139 -14.62 24.04 2.90
C VAL A 139 -15.74 24.50 3.82
N ALA A 140 -16.97 23.98 3.66
CA ALA A 140 -18.08 24.33 4.54
C ALA A 140 -17.81 23.97 6.01
N LYS A 141 -17.23 22.80 6.28
CA LYS A 141 -16.85 22.37 7.64
C LYS A 141 -15.77 23.27 8.24
N LEU A 142 -14.72 23.57 7.48
CA LEU A 142 -13.63 24.42 7.93
C LEU A 142 -14.07 25.88 8.15
N GLU A 143 -15.02 26.38 7.34
CA GLU A 143 -15.64 27.70 7.52
C GLU A 143 -16.49 27.75 8.79
N ALA A 144 -17.32 26.73 9.02
CA ALA A 144 -18.14 26.62 10.22
C ALA A 144 -17.29 26.57 11.51
N ASN A 145 -16.08 26.01 11.43
CA ASN A 145 -15.10 26.00 12.51
C ASN A 145 -14.26 27.29 12.60
N GLY A 146 -14.54 28.30 11.77
CA GLY A 146 -13.86 29.59 11.78
C GLY A 146 -12.41 29.54 11.28
N LEU A 147 -12.01 28.52 10.52
CA LEU A 147 -10.63 28.33 10.05
C LEU A 147 -10.39 28.93 8.66
N LEU A 148 -11.44 29.16 7.89
CA LEU A 148 -11.37 29.83 6.60
C LEU A 148 -12.51 30.82 6.44
N GLU A 149 -12.37 31.70 5.45
CA GLU A 149 -13.35 32.72 5.09
C GLU A 149 -13.57 32.72 3.58
N ARG A 150 -14.84 32.79 3.17
CA ARG A 150 -15.21 33.09 1.79
C ARG A 150 -15.28 34.60 1.57
N ARG A 151 -14.66 35.07 0.49
CA ARG A 151 -14.73 36.48 0.07
C ARG A 151 -15.17 36.55 -1.38
N THR A 152 -16.00 37.52 -1.72
CA THR A 152 -16.32 37.84 -3.11
C THR A 152 -15.08 38.45 -3.76
N ALA A 153 -14.71 37.98 -4.95
CA ALA A 153 -13.57 38.53 -5.67
C ALA A 153 -13.82 40.01 -6.02
N LYS A 154 -12.75 40.82 -5.98
CA LYS A 154 -12.86 42.27 -6.22
C LYS A 154 -13.14 42.61 -7.69
N ASP A 155 -12.66 41.76 -8.59
CA ASP A 155 -12.70 41.88 -10.04
C ASP A 155 -13.91 41.17 -10.67
N ASP A 156 -14.38 40.08 -10.07
CA ASP A 156 -15.60 39.39 -10.48
C ASP A 156 -16.50 39.02 -9.30
N ARG A 157 -17.63 39.72 -9.15
CA ARG A 157 -18.59 39.47 -8.07
C ARG A 157 -19.28 38.10 -8.13
N ARG A 158 -19.13 37.37 -9.24
CA ARG A 158 -19.64 35.99 -9.38
C ARG A 158 -18.65 34.96 -8.86
N ARG A 159 -17.39 35.35 -8.61
CA ARG A 159 -16.34 34.47 -8.12
C ARG A 159 -16.22 34.58 -6.60
N VAL A 160 -16.21 33.43 -5.94
CA VAL A 160 -15.93 33.31 -4.52
C VAL A 160 -14.52 32.78 -4.34
N GLU A 161 -13.76 33.47 -3.51
CA GLU A 161 -12.38 33.19 -3.18
C GLU A 161 -12.27 32.72 -1.73
N LEU A 162 -11.35 31.80 -1.48
CA LEU A 162 -11.08 31.22 -0.17
C LEU A 162 -9.81 31.82 0.42
N TYR A 163 -9.87 32.13 1.71
CA TYR A 163 -8.75 32.65 2.48
C TYR A 163 -8.68 31.98 3.85
N LEU A 164 -7.47 31.81 4.39
CA LEU A 164 -7.34 31.36 5.77
C LEU A 164 -7.68 32.50 6.73
N SER A 165 -8.48 32.17 7.75
CA SER A 165 -8.67 33.05 8.90
C SER A 165 -7.39 33.10 9.76
N ALA A 166 -7.34 34.02 10.72
CA ALA A 166 -6.24 34.05 11.69
C ALA A 166 -6.12 32.72 12.47
N ALA A 167 -7.25 32.09 12.80
CA ALA A 167 -7.30 30.80 13.47
C ALA A 167 -6.81 29.67 12.55
N GLY A 168 -7.22 29.67 11.27
CA GLY A 168 -6.74 28.69 10.28
C GLY A 168 -5.23 28.72 10.10
N ARG A 169 -4.64 29.92 9.98
CA ARG A 169 -3.18 30.06 9.91
C ARG A 169 -2.47 29.58 11.18
N LYS A 170 -3.09 29.77 12.35
CA LYS A 170 -2.55 29.24 13.60
C LYS A 170 -2.53 27.71 13.59
N VAL A 171 -3.63 27.08 13.19
CA VAL A 171 -3.71 25.61 13.04
C VAL A 171 -2.62 25.10 12.09
N VAL A 172 -2.44 25.74 10.93
CA VAL A 172 -1.40 25.34 9.97
C VAL A 172 0.01 25.44 10.56
N ARG A 173 0.31 26.46 11.37
CA ARG A 173 1.62 26.60 12.02
C ARG A 173 1.84 25.58 13.15
N ASP A 174 0.79 25.31 13.92
CA ASP A 174 0.89 24.51 15.15
C ASP A 174 0.88 22.99 14.87
N GLN A 175 0.31 22.57 13.73
CA GLN A 175 0.16 21.17 13.36
C GLN A 175 1.33 20.67 12.52
N ALA A 176 1.68 19.38 12.64
CA ALA A 176 2.72 18.77 11.81
C ALA A 176 2.33 18.74 10.32
N ARG A 177 3.29 18.38 9.46
CA ARG A 177 3.01 18.09 8.05
C ARG A 177 2.13 16.85 7.94
N THR A 178 1.34 16.77 6.88
CA THR A 178 0.46 15.64 6.62
C THR A 178 1.18 14.50 5.92
N PRO A 179 0.78 13.23 6.15
CA PRO A 179 1.31 12.10 5.39
C PRO A 179 1.14 12.27 3.88
N GLN A 180 0.11 13.00 3.44
CA GLN A 180 -0.11 13.32 2.04
C GLN A 180 0.96 14.27 1.50
N GLU A 181 1.32 15.32 2.24
CA GLU A 181 2.45 16.20 1.87
C GLU A 181 3.78 15.45 1.81
N GLU A 182 4.06 14.62 2.82
CA GLU A 182 5.29 13.82 2.87
C GLU A 182 5.40 12.88 1.66
N LEU A 183 4.28 12.27 1.26
CA LEU A 183 4.25 11.38 0.11
C LEU A 183 4.41 12.15 -1.21
N ILE A 184 3.77 13.32 -1.34
CA ILE A 184 3.92 14.19 -2.52
C ILE A 184 5.39 14.60 -2.69
N ASP A 185 6.04 15.04 -1.61
CA ASP A 185 7.46 15.42 -1.63
C ASP A 185 8.35 14.23 -1.99
N ALA A 186 8.09 13.05 -1.42
CA ALA A 186 8.84 11.84 -1.74
C ALA A 186 8.72 11.46 -3.22
N ILE A 187 7.52 11.60 -3.82
CA ILE A 187 7.30 11.35 -5.25
C ILE A 187 7.98 12.42 -6.12
N ALA A 188 7.95 13.68 -5.68
CA ALA A 188 8.60 14.78 -6.38
C ALA A 188 10.13 14.64 -6.39
N ALA A 189 10.71 14.08 -5.33
CA ALA A 189 12.15 13.83 -5.19
C ALA A 189 12.66 12.67 -6.07
N LEU A 190 11.77 11.82 -6.62
CA LEU A 190 12.17 10.77 -7.57
C LEU A 190 12.70 11.38 -8.88
N SER A 191 13.59 10.63 -9.55
CA SER A 191 13.94 10.94 -10.95
C SER A 191 12.68 10.93 -11.83
N SER A 192 12.69 11.67 -12.94
CA SER A 192 11.58 11.68 -13.89
C SER A 192 11.24 10.28 -14.40
N GLU A 193 12.25 9.48 -14.70
CA GLU A 193 12.11 8.08 -15.13
C GLU A 193 11.39 7.23 -14.07
N ASN A 194 11.84 7.27 -12.82
CA ASN A 194 11.23 6.50 -11.73
C ASN A 194 9.80 6.95 -11.44
N ARG A 195 9.52 8.26 -11.51
CA ARG A 195 8.18 8.80 -11.32
C ARG A 195 7.22 8.35 -12.43
N THR A 196 7.68 8.35 -13.68
CA THR A 196 6.89 7.84 -14.82
C THR A 196 6.63 6.33 -14.69
N ALA A 197 7.65 5.54 -14.36
CA ALA A 197 7.51 4.10 -14.17
C ALA A 197 6.55 3.76 -13.01
N LEU A 198 6.67 4.48 -11.88
CA LEU A 198 5.78 4.32 -10.73
C LEU A 198 4.32 4.67 -11.07
N ALA A 199 4.10 5.78 -11.78
CA ALA A 199 2.75 6.19 -12.21
C ALA A 199 2.10 5.14 -13.12
N GLN A 200 2.86 4.59 -14.08
CA GLN A 200 2.39 3.52 -14.96
C GLN A 200 2.09 2.23 -14.20
N GLY A 201 2.99 1.82 -13.30
CA GLY A 201 2.81 0.61 -12.49
C GLY A 201 1.61 0.69 -11.55
N LEU A 202 1.42 1.83 -10.86
CA LEU A 202 0.25 2.04 -10.00
C LEU A 202 -1.05 2.08 -10.81
N LYS A 203 -1.06 2.71 -11.98
CA LYS A 203 -2.23 2.71 -12.87
C LYS A 203 -2.61 1.28 -13.29
N ALA A 204 -1.64 0.51 -13.78
CA ALA A 204 -1.87 -0.88 -14.17
C ALA A 204 -2.36 -1.73 -12.99
N LEU A 205 -1.83 -1.50 -11.78
CA LEU A 205 -2.30 -2.19 -10.58
C LEU A 205 -3.75 -1.84 -10.23
N THR A 206 -4.13 -0.55 -10.28
CA THR A 206 -5.51 -0.14 -9.99
C THR A 206 -6.50 -0.68 -11.01
N GLU A 207 -6.12 -0.74 -12.29
CA GLU A 207 -6.94 -1.33 -13.35
C GLU A 207 -7.11 -2.84 -13.15
N ALA A 208 -6.01 -3.56 -12.90
CA ALA A 208 -6.07 -5.00 -12.63
C ALA A 208 -6.87 -5.36 -11.37
N ALA A 209 -6.88 -4.47 -10.38
CA ALA A 209 -7.66 -4.62 -9.15
C ALA A 209 -9.12 -4.14 -9.29
N ASN A 210 -9.53 -3.62 -10.45
CA ASN A 210 -10.85 -3.00 -10.69
C ASN A 210 -11.17 -1.85 -9.71
N LEU A 211 -10.17 -1.03 -9.40
CA LEU A 211 -10.28 0.12 -8.51
C LEU A 211 -10.43 1.45 -9.27
N SER A 212 -10.40 1.42 -10.60
CA SER A 212 -10.40 2.60 -11.47
C SER A 212 -11.66 3.47 -11.36
N GLU A 213 -12.78 2.89 -10.95
CA GLU A 213 -14.07 3.59 -10.80
C GLU A 213 -14.18 4.34 -9.47
N ALA A 214 -13.30 4.06 -8.50
CA ALA A 214 -13.31 4.72 -7.22
C ALA A 214 -12.78 6.16 -7.35
N VAL A 215 -13.56 7.13 -6.89
CA VAL A 215 -13.12 8.53 -6.81
C VAL A 215 -11.97 8.64 -5.81
N PRO A 216 -10.81 9.19 -6.18
CA PRO A 216 -9.72 9.42 -5.24
C PRO A 216 -10.18 10.33 -4.09
N GLN A 217 -9.99 9.86 -2.86
CA GLN A 217 -10.27 10.62 -1.65
C GLN A 217 -8.98 11.03 -0.98
N LEU A 218 -9.03 12.07 -0.15
CA LEU A 218 -7.88 12.45 0.68
C LEU A 218 -7.59 11.34 1.69
N PHE A 219 -6.31 11.17 2.01
CA PHE A 219 -5.95 10.17 3.02
C PHE A 219 -6.64 10.50 4.35
N PHE A 220 -7.36 9.50 4.87
CA PHE A 220 -8.08 9.52 6.16
C PHE A 220 -9.26 10.49 6.21
N GLU A 221 -9.82 10.86 5.06
CA GLU A 221 -11.11 11.53 4.96
C GLU A 221 -12.21 10.72 5.67
N GLY A 222 -12.85 11.29 6.70
CA GLY A 222 -13.88 10.62 7.50
C GLY A 222 -13.39 9.96 8.81
N SER A 223 -12.10 10.04 9.14
CA SER A 223 -11.64 9.68 10.48
C SER A 223 -12.19 10.71 11.47
N ASN A 224 -13.06 10.30 12.40
CA ASN A 224 -13.55 11.19 13.43
C ASN A 224 -12.37 11.53 14.38
N PRO A 225 -12.09 12.81 14.68
CA PRO A 225 -11.15 13.15 15.75
C PRO A 225 -11.66 12.66 17.11
#